data_AF-A0A067BRH1-F1
#
_entry.id   AF-A0A067BRH1-F1
#
_cell.length_a   1.000
_cell.length_b   1.000
_cell.length_c   1.000
_cell.angle_alpha   90.00
_cell.angle_beta   90.00
_cell.angle_gamma   90.00
#
_symmetry.space_group_name_H-M   'P 1'
#
loop_
_entity.id
_entity.type
_entity.pdbx_description
1 polymer ?
#
loop_
_entity_poly.entity_id
_entity_poly.type
_entity_poly.pdbx_seq_one_letter_code
_entity_poly.pdbx_strand_id
1 'polypeptide(L)'
;MTMERWLGVCRFLTSKEMACLSHTSRDVRGVVEAVAVIFAKESPALAFLFADSSVAFARLPRISIFQWLRCVELQLIKSLLLHASSVAETASDDVDLSAVAWTSSAHVTVLVSKAFVLTSKKQCDRAEKLLRQGPKAVSRLRELASIPPLSKKHAKAAKQVRSDLAAMQLLEDREIAHVSDSITCSHDGLLPLSLSKGQGKRLSLPLMVWRKLLRYVHPDADRVFGAGRPAIECDTCLTTAKLEQMQVEEKKSQRLLQHTESGGRDSLFELLMRKTGYPPSLLSPERGRFYIVPQSWLKRWRQYVKSVVDELPGPILNGALLCSRHRKPVVPNAIALFLMGASTSVLSTIPGITYALYEIVTDTEWDQLQDSFCAEVAVGFDVVCGTIVWRTLPCQVCEEPTESRPKKANRNSNNNRRTAHTTPAIRL
;
A
#
# COMPACT_ATOMS: atom_id res chain seq x y z
N MET A 1 29.71 40.47 24.60
CA MET A 1 30.45 39.27 24.15
C MET A 1 31.21 39.62 22.88
N THR A 2 32.48 39.23 22.76
CA THR A 2 33.28 39.45 21.54
C THR A 2 32.80 38.54 20.40
N MET A 3 33.04 38.94 19.15
CA MET A 3 32.66 38.17 17.94
C MET A 3 33.25 36.75 17.95
N GLU A 4 34.47 36.58 18.46
CA GLU A 4 35.14 35.29 18.60
C GLU A 4 34.37 34.32 19.52
N ARG A 5 33.79 34.83 20.62
CA ARG A 5 32.96 34.00 21.51
C ARG A 5 31.67 33.56 20.83
N TRP A 6 31.05 34.43 20.04
CA TRP A 6 29.85 34.10 19.26
C TRP A 6 30.13 33.10 18.14
N LEU A 7 31.27 33.22 17.47
CA LEU A 7 31.76 32.22 16.50
C LEU A 7 31.93 30.85 17.17
N GLY A 8 32.55 30.82 18.36
CA GLY A 8 32.71 29.61 19.16
C GLY A 8 31.37 28.94 19.48
N VAL A 9 30.38 29.71 19.95
CA VAL A 9 29.04 29.19 20.27
C VAL A 9 28.31 28.69 19.02
N CYS A 10 28.24 29.50 17.97
CA CYS A 10 27.45 29.18 16.78
C CYS A 10 28.01 27.98 15.99
N ARG A 11 29.29 27.63 16.14
CA ARG A 11 29.87 26.42 15.52
C ARG A 11 29.25 25.12 16.00
N PHE A 12 28.61 25.12 17.18
CA PHE A 12 27.90 23.96 17.73
C PHE A 12 26.40 23.97 17.42
N LEU A 13 25.90 25.03 16.79
CA LEU A 13 24.50 25.20 16.44
C LEU A 13 24.28 24.82 14.96
N THR A 14 23.15 24.20 14.69
CA THR A 14 22.60 24.07 13.34
C THR A 14 22.11 25.42 12.81
N SER A 15 21.97 25.51 11.50
CA SER A 15 21.37 26.64 10.80
C SER A 15 19.97 26.98 11.33
N LYS A 16 19.21 25.96 11.77
CA LYS A 16 17.89 26.11 12.38
C LYS A 16 17.99 26.73 13.77
N GLU A 17 18.90 26.25 14.61
CA GLU A 17 19.11 26.79 15.95
C GLU A 17 19.65 28.22 15.89
N MET A 18 20.58 28.50 14.98
CA MET A 18 21.04 29.86 14.71
C MET A 18 19.89 30.77 14.23
N ALA A 19 19.04 30.27 13.34
CA ALA A 19 17.84 31.01 12.93
C ALA A 19 16.95 31.30 14.14
N CYS A 20 16.60 30.33 14.97
CA CYS A 20 15.82 30.54 16.20
C CYS A 20 16.48 31.56 17.13
N LEU A 21 17.80 31.43 17.36
CA LEU A 21 18.57 32.32 18.21
C LEU A 21 18.53 33.77 17.70
N SER A 22 18.60 33.98 16.38
CA SER A 22 18.50 35.31 15.77
C SER A 22 17.13 35.99 15.98
N HIS A 23 16.09 35.25 16.37
CA HIS A 23 14.77 35.80 16.68
C HIS A 23 14.61 36.20 18.15
N THR A 24 15.54 35.83 19.03
CA THR A 24 15.41 36.07 20.48
C THR A 24 15.54 37.53 20.88
N SER A 25 16.41 38.30 20.22
CA SER A 25 16.53 39.76 20.41
C SER A 25 17.18 40.44 19.20
N ARG A 26 17.02 41.76 19.09
CA ARG A 26 17.61 42.55 18.00
C ARG A 26 19.14 42.57 18.03
N ASP A 27 19.73 42.65 19.22
CA ASP A 27 21.19 42.69 19.40
C ASP A 27 21.82 41.34 19.06
N VAL A 28 21.16 40.24 19.44
CA VAL A 28 21.60 38.88 19.09
C VAL A 28 21.45 38.62 17.59
N ARG A 29 20.38 39.13 16.96
CA ARG A 29 20.12 38.95 15.52
C ARG A 29 21.30 39.37 14.66
N GLY A 30 21.78 40.61 14.84
CA GLY A 30 22.85 41.16 14.01
C GLY A 30 24.14 40.36 14.13
N VAL A 31 24.47 39.89 15.34
CA VAL A 31 25.67 39.08 15.59
C VAL A 31 25.55 37.69 14.98
N VAL A 32 24.41 37.01 15.18
CA VAL A 32 24.19 35.66 14.65
C VAL A 32 24.09 35.65 13.12
N GLU A 33 23.49 36.67 12.52
CA GLU A 33 23.49 36.84 11.06
C GLU A 33 24.91 37.09 10.51
N ALA A 34 25.72 37.90 11.19
CA ALA A 34 27.11 38.12 10.80
C ALA A 34 27.94 36.82 10.88
N VAL A 35 27.72 35.99 11.90
CA VAL A 35 28.35 34.67 12.01
C VAL A 35 27.86 33.72 10.91
N ALA A 36 26.57 33.73 10.59
CA ALA A 36 26.02 32.94 9.49
C ALA A 36 26.63 33.31 8.13
N VAL A 37 26.90 34.60 7.90
CA VAL A 37 27.63 35.07 6.70
C VAL A 37 29.04 34.51 6.66
N ILE A 38 29.74 34.42 7.80
CA ILE A 38 31.09 33.81 7.87
C ILE A 38 31.01 32.33 7.47
N PHE A 39 30.11 31.55 8.07
CA PHE A 39 29.93 30.13 7.71
C PHE A 39 29.54 29.94 6.24
N ALA A 40 28.73 30.84 5.69
CA ALA A 40 28.36 30.78 4.28
C ALA A 40 29.54 31.09 3.35
N LYS A 41 30.44 32.00 3.73
CA LYS A 41 31.69 32.25 2.99
C LYS A 41 32.65 31.07 3.05
N GLU A 42 32.68 30.34 4.16
CA GLU A 42 33.48 29.12 4.33
C GLU A 42 32.91 27.94 3.53
N SER A 43 31.65 27.99 3.10
CA SER A 43 31.00 26.92 2.34
C SER A 43 31.17 27.09 0.82
N PRO A 44 31.87 26.17 0.12
CA PRO A 44 32.06 26.26 -1.33
C PRO A 44 30.74 26.26 -2.12
N ALA A 45 29.72 25.55 -1.61
CA ALA A 45 28.40 25.48 -2.22
C ALA A 45 27.68 26.85 -2.25
N LEU A 46 28.09 27.79 -1.40
CA LEU A 46 27.49 29.12 -1.25
C LEU A 46 28.39 30.26 -1.73
N ALA A 47 29.58 29.96 -2.29
CA ALA A 47 30.51 30.97 -2.79
C ALA A 47 29.88 31.96 -3.79
N PHE A 48 28.89 31.51 -4.57
CA PHE A 48 28.16 32.34 -5.53
C PHE A 48 27.41 33.52 -4.88
N LEU A 49 27.08 33.45 -3.58
CA LEU A 49 26.46 34.53 -2.81
C LEU A 49 27.42 35.67 -2.48
N PHE A 50 28.74 35.45 -2.61
CA PHE A 50 29.77 36.40 -2.20
C PHE A 50 30.75 36.79 -3.30
N ALA A 51 30.57 36.26 -4.51
CA ALA A 51 31.48 36.50 -5.63
C ALA A 51 31.59 37.98 -6.08
N ASP A 52 30.76 38.90 -5.56
CA ASP A 52 30.92 40.35 -5.75
C ASP A 52 30.32 41.15 -4.57
N SER A 53 31.10 42.11 -4.05
CA SER A 53 30.83 42.89 -2.84
C SER A 53 29.64 43.86 -2.95
N SER A 54 29.11 44.09 -4.16
CA SER A 54 28.15 45.18 -4.42
C SER A 54 26.68 44.74 -4.53
N VAL A 55 26.37 43.44 -4.75
CA VAL A 55 24.99 43.06 -5.16
C VAL A 55 24.45 41.72 -4.61
N ALA A 56 25.28 40.79 -4.13
CA ALA A 56 24.88 39.37 -4.20
C ALA A 56 23.95 38.83 -3.08
N PHE A 57 24.01 39.31 -1.83
CA PHE A 57 23.17 38.77 -0.74
C PHE A 57 21.90 39.60 -0.44
N ALA A 58 22.02 40.93 -0.35
CA ALA A 58 20.93 41.81 0.05
C ALA A 58 19.74 41.86 -0.95
N ARG A 59 19.94 41.37 -2.18
CA ARG A 59 18.94 41.40 -3.27
C ARG A 59 18.29 40.05 -3.60
N LEU A 60 18.48 39.02 -2.78
CA LEU A 60 17.66 37.81 -2.79
C LEU A 60 16.60 37.91 -1.69
N PRO A 61 15.56 38.78 -1.81
CA PRO A 61 14.68 39.19 -0.72
C PRO A 61 13.78 38.08 -0.15
N ARG A 62 13.96 36.82 -0.56
CA ARG A 62 13.08 35.70 -0.20
C ARG A 62 13.79 34.51 0.43
N ILE A 63 15.13 34.46 0.41
CA ILE A 63 15.87 33.33 0.96
C ILE A 63 16.87 33.86 1.98
N SER A 64 16.67 33.49 3.25
CA SER A 64 17.57 33.91 4.33
C SER A 64 18.92 33.19 4.24
N ILE A 65 19.97 33.78 4.84
CA ILE A 65 21.29 33.11 4.93
C ILE A 65 21.17 31.75 5.63
N PHE A 66 20.31 31.67 6.64
CA PHE A 66 20.04 30.44 7.38
C PHE A 66 19.42 29.36 6.49
N GLN A 67 18.55 29.71 5.54
CA GLN A 67 17.98 28.75 4.58
C GLN A 67 19.03 28.23 3.59
N TRP A 68 19.98 29.08 3.17
CA TRP A 68 21.10 28.64 2.33
C TRP A 68 22.03 27.69 3.10
N LEU A 69 22.37 28.02 4.36
CA LEU A 69 23.12 27.12 5.23
C LEU A 69 22.36 25.80 5.49
N ARG A 70 21.03 25.87 5.66
CA ARG A 70 20.18 24.67 5.79
C ARG A 70 20.25 23.77 4.57
N CYS A 71 20.37 24.34 3.36
CA CYS A 71 20.55 23.54 2.16
C CYS A 71 21.87 22.75 2.19
N VAL A 72 22.95 23.35 2.73
CA VAL A 72 24.26 22.70 2.89
C VAL A 72 24.15 21.57 3.92
N GLU A 73 23.50 21.79 5.05
CA GLU A 73 23.24 20.74 6.05
C GLU A 73 22.45 19.57 5.46
N LEU A 74 21.43 19.85 4.64
CA LEU A 74 20.62 18.82 4.01
C LEU A 74 21.41 17.97 2.99
N GLN A 75 22.47 18.49 2.39
CA GLN A 75 23.39 17.67 1.57
C GLN A 75 24.17 16.68 2.45
N LEU A 76 24.62 17.11 3.64
CA LEU A 76 25.25 16.22 4.61
C LEU A 76 24.25 15.16 5.11
N ILE A 77 23.03 15.56 5.46
CA ILE A 77 21.98 14.63 5.88
C ILE A 77 21.71 13.60 4.79
N LYS A 78 21.69 14.01 3.51
CA LYS A 78 21.51 13.09 2.38
C LYS A 78 22.57 11.99 2.35
N SER A 79 23.84 12.34 2.54
CA SER A 79 24.94 11.35 2.53
C SER A 79 24.87 10.41 3.72
N LEU A 80 24.45 10.89 4.90
CA LEU A 80 24.19 10.04 6.07
C LEU A 80 23.05 9.05 5.79
N LEU A 81 21.95 9.51 5.19
CA LEU A 81 20.77 8.69 4.86
C LEU A 81 20.99 7.66 3.74
N LEU A 82 22.15 7.66 3.06
CA LEU A 82 22.54 6.59 2.14
C LEU A 82 22.86 5.27 2.87
N HIS A 83 23.21 5.35 4.16
CA HIS A 83 23.50 4.19 4.99
C HIS A 83 22.24 3.52 5.57
N ALA A 84 21.05 4.04 5.23
CA ALA A 84 19.79 3.47 5.69
C ALA A 84 19.47 2.21 4.88
N SER A 85 19.33 1.08 5.57
CA SER A 85 19.07 -0.22 4.96
C SER A 85 17.70 -0.75 5.38
N SER A 86 17.02 -1.45 4.47
CA SER A 86 15.77 -2.13 4.81
C SER A 86 16.06 -3.26 5.78
N VAL A 87 15.32 -3.33 6.88
CA VAL A 87 15.27 -4.54 7.69
C VAL A 87 14.42 -5.52 6.90
N ALA A 88 15.08 -6.41 6.15
CA ALA A 88 14.38 -7.42 5.34
C ALA A 88 13.70 -8.44 6.25
N GLU A 89 12.57 -8.97 5.78
CA GLU A 89 11.85 -10.13 6.35
C GLU A 89 12.65 -11.43 6.13
N THR A 90 13.98 -11.43 6.28
CA THR A 90 14.81 -12.65 6.26
C THR A 90 14.70 -13.43 7.56
N ALA A 91 13.47 -13.57 8.06
CA ALA A 91 13.05 -14.77 8.76
C ALA A 91 12.33 -15.60 7.68
N SER A 92 13.10 -16.21 6.77
CA SER A 92 12.60 -17.44 6.16
C SER A 92 12.37 -18.43 7.30
N ASP A 93 11.28 -19.18 7.21
CA ASP A 93 10.62 -20.01 8.23
C ASP A 93 11.47 -21.09 8.95
N ASP A 94 12.80 -20.98 8.99
CA ASP A 94 13.72 -21.96 9.57
C ASP A 94 14.91 -21.35 10.34
N VAL A 95 14.87 -20.04 10.62
CA VAL A 95 15.87 -19.41 11.52
C VAL A 95 15.18 -19.05 12.82
N ASP A 96 15.56 -19.77 13.86
CA ASP A 96 15.20 -19.56 15.26
C ASP A 96 15.11 -18.06 15.58
N LEU A 97 13.89 -17.52 15.74
CA LEU A 97 13.62 -16.11 16.03
C LEU A 97 14.17 -15.68 17.40
N SER A 98 14.62 -16.65 18.20
CA SER A 98 15.41 -16.42 19.42
C SER A 98 16.88 -16.07 19.13
N ALA A 99 17.41 -16.36 17.93
CA ALA A 99 18.81 -16.15 17.56
C ALA A 99 19.11 -14.76 16.94
N VAL A 100 18.08 -14.01 16.51
CA VAL A 100 18.19 -12.53 16.47
C VAL A 100 17.79 -11.99 17.83
N ALA A 101 18.40 -12.56 18.86
CA ALA A 101 18.36 -12.03 20.19
C ALA A 101 18.96 -10.61 20.11
N TRP A 102 18.11 -9.60 20.13
CA TRP A 102 18.48 -8.20 20.40
C TRP A 102 18.92 -8.04 21.87
N THR A 103 19.47 -9.09 22.46
CA THR A 103 19.86 -9.18 23.85
C THR A 103 21.36 -8.93 23.94
N SER A 104 21.71 -7.84 24.61
CA SER A 104 22.95 -7.71 25.38
C SER A 104 24.28 -7.41 24.65
N SER A 105 24.28 -6.74 23.51
CA SER A 105 25.47 -6.00 23.05
C SER A 105 25.05 -4.65 22.47
N ALA A 106 25.77 -3.58 22.84
CA ALA A 106 25.46 -2.21 22.45
C ALA A 106 25.11 -2.13 20.95
N HIS A 107 23.85 -1.85 20.64
CA HIS A 107 23.35 -1.96 19.27
C HIS A 107 24.20 -1.10 18.32
N VAL A 108 24.88 -1.75 17.38
CA VAL A 108 25.67 -1.08 16.33
C VAL A 108 24.76 -0.31 15.37
N THR A 109 23.44 -0.44 15.50
CA THR A 109 22.43 0.20 14.66
C THR A 109 21.24 0.72 15.46
N VAL A 110 20.54 1.71 14.90
CA VAL A 110 19.26 2.25 15.37
C VAL A 110 18.18 1.98 14.33
N LEU A 111 16.91 1.94 14.77
CA LEU A 111 15.76 1.74 13.91
C LEU A 111 15.00 3.05 13.72
N VAL A 112 14.76 3.40 12.46
CA VAL A 112 14.02 4.61 12.08
C VAL A 112 12.87 4.27 11.15
N SER A 113 11.85 5.11 11.14
CA SER A 113 10.72 4.95 10.23
C SER A 113 11.16 5.15 8.77
N LYS A 114 10.64 4.31 7.86
CA LYS A 114 10.84 4.52 6.42
C LYS A 114 10.30 5.88 5.98
N ALA A 115 9.18 6.33 6.57
CA ALA A 115 8.58 7.63 6.32
C ALA A 115 9.60 8.76 6.57
N PHE A 116 10.26 8.78 7.73
CA PHE A 116 11.28 9.77 8.08
C PHE A 116 12.38 9.86 7.02
N VAL A 117 12.93 8.72 6.60
CA VAL A 117 14.02 8.68 5.60
C VAL A 117 13.54 9.19 4.25
N LEU A 118 12.34 8.80 3.81
CA LEU A 118 11.79 9.23 2.53
C LEU A 118 11.46 10.73 2.51
N THR A 119 10.82 11.25 3.56
CA THR A 119 10.51 12.68 3.66
C THR A 119 11.77 13.52 3.79
N SER A 120 12.78 13.04 4.52
CA SER A 120 14.09 13.70 4.62
C SER A 120 14.79 13.75 3.27
N LYS A 121 14.87 12.61 2.55
CA LYS A 121 15.45 12.56 1.19
C LYS A 121 14.75 13.53 0.22
N LYS A 122 13.42 13.65 0.30
CA LYS A 122 12.66 14.63 -0.49
C LYS A 122 13.08 16.08 -0.19
N GLN A 123 13.31 16.44 1.07
CA GLN A 123 13.83 17.76 1.41
C GLN A 123 15.28 17.95 0.95
N CYS A 124 16.11 16.92 1.06
CA CYS A 124 17.48 16.94 0.51
C CYS A 124 17.48 17.21 -1.00
N ASP A 125 16.58 16.59 -1.75
CA ASP A 125 16.47 16.82 -3.20
C ASP A 125 15.98 18.23 -3.53
N ARG A 126 15.10 18.82 -2.70
CA ARG A 126 14.71 20.23 -2.83
C ARG A 126 15.88 21.17 -2.54
N ALA A 127 16.66 20.90 -1.49
CA ALA A 127 17.85 21.67 -1.14
C ALA A 127 18.90 21.65 -2.27
N GLU A 128 19.15 20.50 -2.88
CA GLU A 128 20.04 20.40 -4.04
C GLU A 128 19.52 21.20 -5.23
N LYS A 129 18.21 21.17 -5.50
CA LYS A 129 17.61 22.00 -6.56
C LYS A 129 17.82 23.48 -6.30
N LEU A 130 17.62 23.94 -5.06
CA LEU A 130 17.88 25.33 -4.67
C LEU A 130 19.35 25.71 -4.87
N LEU A 131 20.30 24.90 -4.40
CA LEU A 131 21.73 25.15 -4.58
C LEU A 131 22.14 25.19 -6.05
N ARG A 132 21.51 24.38 -6.92
CA ARG A 132 21.74 24.43 -8.38
C ARG A 132 21.10 25.64 -9.05
N GLN A 133 19.98 26.15 -8.54
CA GLN A 133 19.26 27.30 -9.08
C GLN A 133 19.86 28.64 -8.61
N GLY A 134 20.42 28.68 -7.40
CA GLY A 134 20.99 29.88 -6.78
C GLY A 134 21.96 30.65 -7.67
N PRO A 135 23.03 30.03 -8.21
CA PRO A 135 23.98 30.70 -9.10
C PRO A 135 23.31 31.33 -10.33
N LYS A 136 22.33 30.64 -10.93
CA LYS A 136 21.58 31.14 -12.10
C LYS A 136 20.72 32.35 -11.73
N ALA A 137 20.04 32.30 -10.59
CA ALA A 137 19.23 33.40 -10.09
C ALA A 137 20.09 34.64 -9.77
N VAL A 138 21.26 34.44 -9.15
CA VAL A 138 22.22 35.52 -8.86
C VAL A 138 22.78 36.11 -10.15
N SER A 139 23.17 35.29 -11.14
CA SER A 139 23.62 35.78 -12.45
C SER A 139 22.55 36.65 -13.12
N ARG A 140 21.29 36.22 -13.13
CA ARG A 140 20.19 36.99 -13.73
C ARG A 140 19.87 38.27 -12.98
N LEU A 141 20.03 38.30 -11.65
CA LEU A 141 19.93 39.53 -10.86
C LEU A 141 21.04 40.53 -11.21
N ARG A 142 22.25 40.04 -11.49
CA ARG A 142 23.36 40.88 -11.97
C ARG A 142 23.08 41.44 -13.36
N GLU A 143 22.63 40.60 -14.28
CA GLU A 143 22.22 41.02 -15.63
C GLU A 143 21.08 42.05 -15.57
N LEU A 144 20.13 41.89 -14.64
CA LEU A 144 19.07 42.89 -14.46
C LEU A 144 19.62 44.24 -14.01
N ALA A 145 20.59 44.24 -13.08
CA ALA A 145 21.20 45.45 -12.55
C ALA A 145 22.03 46.23 -13.59
N SER A 146 22.52 45.57 -14.65
CA SER A 146 23.23 46.23 -15.75
C SER A 146 22.31 46.78 -16.84
N ILE A 147 20.99 46.53 -16.77
CA ILE A 147 20.01 47.03 -17.74
C ILE A 147 19.35 48.32 -17.22
N PRO A 148 19.26 49.39 -18.04
CA PRO A 148 18.58 50.62 -17.65
C PRO A 148 17.11 50.40 -17.24
N PRO A 149 16.66 50.92 -16.07
CA PRO A 149 15.33 50.62 -15.49
C PRO A 149 14.13 50.95 -16.38
N LEU A 150 14.26 51.97 -17.23
CA LEU A 150 13.21 52.49 -18.12
C LEU A 150 13.08 51.69 -19.43
N SER A 151 13.93 50.70 -19.67
CA SER A 151 13.91 49.95 -20.94
C SER A 151 12.88 48.81 -20.95
N LYS A 152 12.29 48.53 -22.12
CA LYS A 152 11.43 47.34 -22.34
C LYS A 152 12.17 46.03 -22.00
N LYS A 153 13.49 46.00 -22.19
CA LYS A 153 14.37 44.88 -21.85
C LYS A 153 14.43 44.66 -20.33
N HIS A 154 14.49 45.73 -19.52
CA HIS A 154 14.47 45.65 -18.07
C HIS A 154 13.14 45.07 -17.56
N ALA A 155 12.00 45.51 -18.09
CA ALA A 155 10.69 44.98 -17.70
C ALA A 155 10.56 43.46 -17.95
N LYS A 156 11.06 42.98 -19.09
CA LYS A 156 11.08 41.53 -19.42
C LYS A 156 12.02 40.76 -18.50
N ALA A 157 13.24 41.26 -18.29
CA ALA A 157 14.22 40.64 -17.40
C ALA A 157 13.73 40.59 -15.94
N ALA A 158 13.13 41.68 -15.43
CA ALA A 158 12.56 41.75 -14.09
C ALA A 158 11.39 40.78 -13.89
N LYS A 159 10.56 40.53 -14.93
CA LYS A 159 9.51 39.51 -14.89
C LYS A 159 10.12 38.11 -14.80
N GLN A 160 11.17 37.83 -15.57
CA GLN A 160 11.86 36.54 -15.55
C GLN A 160 12.53 36.29 -14.19
N VAL A 161 13.27 37.25 -13.65
CA VAL A 161 13.88 37.15 -12.31
C VAL A 161 12.82 36.89 -11.24
N ARG A 162 11.69 37.61 -11.27
CA ARG A 162 10.58 37.35 -10.34
C ARG A 162 10.03 35.93 -10.46
N SER A 163 9.92 35.41 -11.68
CA SER A 163 9.49 34.02 -11.92
C SER A 163 10.51 33.01 -11.38
N ASP A 164 11.81 33.24 -11.58
CA ASP A 164 12.86 32.35 -11.08
C ASP A 164 12.91 32.36 -9.54
N LEU A 165 12.81 33.54 -8.93
CA LEU A 165 12.71 33.69 -7.48
C LEU A 165 11.44 33.05 -6.91
N ALA A 166 10.34 33.07 -7.65
CA ALA A 166 9.10 32.38 -7.26
C ALA A 166 9.17 30.86 -7.45
N ALA A 167 9.97 30.38 -8.41
CA ALA A 167 10.19 28.96 -8.66
C ALA A 167 11.12 28.30 -7.63
N MET A 168 11.93 29.08 -6.91
CA MET A 168 12.70 28.60 -5.76
C MET A 168 11.76 28.29 -4.60
N GLN A 169 11.38 27.02 -4.46
CA GLN A 169 10.59 26.53 -3.34
C GLN A 169 11.42 26.56 -2.07
N LEU A 170 10.92 27.24 -1.03
CA LEU A 170 11.56 27.24 0.28
C LEU A 170 11.49 25.85 0.93
N LEU A 171 12.49 25.55 1.75
CA LEU A 171 12.50 24.33 2.54
C LEU A 171 11.54 24.46 3.72
N GLU A 172 10.75 23.41 3.94
CA GLU A 172 9.79 23.34 5.03
C GLU A 172 10.08 22.12 5.91
N ASP A 173 10.68 22.34 7.09
CA ASP A 173 11.05 21.26 8.01
C ASP A 173 9.83 20.47 8.52
N ARG A 174 8.63 21.08 8.56
CA ARG A 174 7.37 20.42 8.96
C ARG A 174 6.97 19.25 8.07
N GLU A 175 7.54 19.15 6.87
CA GLU A 175 7.28 18.04 5.96
C GLU A 175 8.12 16.78 6.28
N ILE A 176 9.05 16.85 7.23
CA ILE A 176 9.87 15.71 7.66
C ILE A 176 9.09 14.94 8.74
N ALA A 177 8.72 13.70 8.45
CA ALA A 177 8.05 12.81 9.42
C ALA A 177 8.96 12.55 10.62
N HIS A 178 8.39 12.27 11.80
CA HIS A 178 9.21 11.94 12.95
C HIS A 178 9.91 10.58 12.77
N VAL A 179 11.02 10.42 13.48
CA VAL A 179 11.91 9.25 13.41
C VAL A 179 11.18 7.96 13.77
N SER A 180 10.14 8.03 14.59
CA SER A 180 9.44 6.85 15.15
C SER A 180 7.93 6.76 14.85
N ASP A 181 7.31 7.75 14.19
CA ASP A 181 5.83 7.88 14.08
C ASP A 181 5.10 6.65 13.52
N SER A 182 5.74 5.87 12.65
CA SER A 182 5.11 4.70 12.02
C SER A 182 5.65 3.35 12.51
N ILE A 183 6.59 3.37 13.46
CA ILE A 183 7.22 2.17 14.02
C ILE A 183 7.04 2.08 15.53
N THR A 184 6.38 3.05 16.16
CA THR A 184 5.94 3.00 17.56
C THR A 184 4.48 2.59 17.62
N CYS A 185 4.16 1.58 18.45
CA CYS A 185 2.78 1.18 18.69
C CYS A 185 2.11 2.05 19.77
N SER A 186 0.81 1.87 20.00
CA SER A 186 0.05 2.57 21.06
C SER A 186 0.57 2.30 22.49
N HIS A 187 1.34 1.23 22.69
CA HIS A 187 1.94 0.87 23.98
C HIS A 187 3.33 1.49 24.18
N ASP A 188 3.72 2.43 23.32
CA ASP A 188 5.06 3.04 23.28
C ASP A 188 6.22 2.03 23.09
N GLY A 189 5.89 0.85 22.57
CA GLY A 189 6.85 -0.19 22.16
C GLY A 189 7.17 -0.12 20.67
N LEU A 190 8.16 -0.91 20.24
CA LEU A 190 8.46 -1.08 18.81
C LEU A 190 7.34 -1.91 18.17
N LEU A 191 6.73 -1.40 17.12
CA LEU A 191 5.69 -2.12 16.37
C LEU A 191 6.30 -3.39 15.76
N PRO A 192 5.66 -4.57 15.94
CA PRO A 192 6.11 -5.80 15.33
C PRO A 192 6.22 -5.70 13.81
N LEU A 193 7.25 -6.33 13.23
CA LEU A 193 7.47 -6.28 11.79
C LEU A 193 6.31 -6.91 11.00
N SER A 194 5.71 -7.98 11.52
CA SER A 194 4.54 -8.66 10.94
C SER A 194 3.30 -7.76 10.82
N LEU A 195 3.19 -6.75 11.69
CA LEU A 195 2.10 -5.78 11.69
C LEU A 195 2.43 -4.50 10.91
N SER A 196 3.68 -4.34 10.51
CA SER A 196 4.19 -3.14 9.85
C SER A 196 3.82 -3.11 8.36
N LYS A 197 2.86 -2.27 7.96
CA LYS A 197 2.42 -2.12 6.56
C LYS A 197 2.91 -0.81 5.93
N GLY A 198 3.30 -0.86 4.65
CA GLY A 198 3.59 0.33 3.84
C GLY A 198 4.69 1.23 4.41
N GLN A 199 4.30 2.43 4.88
CA GLN A 199 5.19 3.41 5.54
C GLN A 199 5.56 3.03 6.98
N GLY A 200 4.92 2.01 7.55
CA GLY A 200 5.28 1.39 8.84
C GLY A 200 6.51 0.48 8.76
N LYS A 201 7.08 0.26 7.57
CA LYS A 201 8.36 -0.45 7.45
C LYS A 201 9.47 0.33 8.15
N ARG A 202 10.35 -0.38 8.84
CA ARG A 202 11.51 0.17 9.55
C ARG A 202 12.79 0.03 8.72
N LEU A 203 13.68 1.02 8.84
CA LEU A 203 15.02 1.01 8.29
C LEU A 203 16.04 0.98 9.43
N SER A 204 17.18 0.34 9.21
CA SER A 204 18.31 0.38 10.13
C SER A 204 19.34 1.41 9.68
N LEU A 205 19.96 2.09 10.66
CA LEU A 205 21.08 3.01 10.46
C LEU A 205 22.21 2.66 11.43
N PRO A 206 23.49 2.69 11.02
CA PRO A 206 24.59 2.52 11.96
C PRO A 206 24.57 3.60 13.06
N LEU A 207 24.85 3.22 14.31
CA LEU A 207 24.80 4.13 15.46
C LEU A 207 25.74 5.34 15.28
N MET A 208 26.91 5.13 14.66
CA MET A 208 27.84 6.23 14.36
C MET A 208 27.28 7.23 13.35
N VAL A 209 26.47 6.76 12.39
CA VAL A 209 25.75 7.61 11.43
C VAL A 209 24.62 8.34 12.15
N TRP A 210 23.87 7.63 13.00
CA TRP A 210 22.82 8.22 13.82
C TRP A 210 23.31 9.36 14.70
N ARG A 211 24.43 9.18 15.42
CA ARG A 211 25.03 10.23 16.27
C ARG A 211 25.37 11.51 15.50
N LYS A 212 25.74 11.39 14.22
CA LYS A 212 25.98 12.56 13.34
C LYS A 212 24.66 13.18 12.88
N LEU A 213 23.67 12.35 12.56
CA LEU A 213 22.35 12.78 12.11
C LEU A 213 21.54 13.46 13.22
N LEU A 214 21.68 12.99 14.46
CA LEU A 214 20.92 13.41 15.64
C LEU A 214 20.89 14.93 15.82
N ARG A 215 22.02 15.59 15.52
CA ARG A 215 22.16 17.06 15.61
C ARG A 215 21.20 17.83 14.69
N TYR A 216 20.71 17.19 13.63
CA TYR A 216 19.91 17.84 12.58
C TYR A 216 18.44 17.42 12.56
N VAL A 217 18.05 16.50 13.44
CA VAL A 217 16.67 16.00 13.58
C VAL A 217 15.97 16.60 14.81
N HIS A 218 14.70 16.24 14.99
CA HIS A 218 13.85 16.77 16.06
C HIS A 218 14.50 16.56 17.45
N PRO A 219 14.35 17.50 18.41
CA PRO A 219 14.92 17.37 19.75
C PRO A 219 14.54 16.07 20.49
N ASP A 220 13.33 15.55 20.23
CA ASP A 220 12.85 14.30 20.83
C ASP A 220 13.45 13.03 20.19
N ALA A 221 14.30 13.18 19.16
CA ALA A 221 14.97 12.08 18.49
C ALA A 221 16.07 11.41 19.35
N ASP A 222 16.44 11.99 20.49
CA ASP A 222 17.43 11.43 21.41
C ASP A 222 17.05 10.04 21.93
N ARG A 223 15.75 9.70 21.87
CA ARG A 223 15.19 8.40 22.26
C ARG A 223 14.66 7.66 21.03
N VAL A 224 15.57 7.01 20.31
CA VAL A 224 15.25 6.15 19.16
C VAL A 224 15.40 4.68 19.54
N PHE A 225 14.69 3.79 18.87
CA PHE A 225 14.86 2.35 19.06
C PHE A 225 16.30 1.93 18.70
N GLY A 226 17.00 1.29 19.64
CA GLY A 226 18.42 0.94 19.54
C GLY A 226 19.37 2.00 20.12
N ALA A 227 18.88 3.20 20.46
CA ALA A 227 19.62 4.22 21.21
C ALA A 227 18.67 5.06 22.08
N GLY A 228 18.59 4.72 23.37
CA GLY A 228 17.68 5.36 24.33
C GLY A 228 16.32 4.68 24.45
N ARG A 229 15.90 3.86 23.47
CA ARG A 229 14.73 2.96 23.57
C ARG A 229 15.13 1.51 23.23
N PRO A 230 14.56 0.51 23.91
CA PRO A 230 14.80 -0.89 23.60
C PRO A 230 14.28 -1.25 22.21
N ALA A 231 15.12 -1.86 21.37
CA ALA A 231 14.73 -2.33 20.04
C ALA A 231 14.03 -3.71 20.09
N ILE A 232 13.09 -3.87 21.01
CA ILE A 232 12.34 -5.12 21.25
C ILE A 232 10.91 -4.90 20.79
N GLU A 233 10.39 -5.84 20.01
CA GLU A 233 9.02 -5.80 19.52
C GLU A 233 8.01 -5.82 20.68
N CYS A 234 6.89 -5.13 20.51
CA CYS A 234 5.88 -5.02 21.56
C CYS A 234 5.16 -6.36 21.76
N ASP A 235 5.39 -7.00 22.91
CA ASP A 235 4.77 -8.27 23.30
C ASP A 235 3.25 -8.22 23.32
N THR A 236 2.66 -7.11 23.77
CA THR A 236 1.20 -6.92 23.75
C THR A 236 0.68 -6.99 22.31
N CYS A 237 1.29 -6.26 21.38
CA CYS A 237 0.88 -6.29 19.97
C CYS A 237 1.07 -7.67 19.33
N LEU A 238 2.19 -8.35 19.63
CA LEU A 238 2.44 -9.71 19.16
C LEU A 238 1.39 -10.70 19.68
N THR A 239 1.06 -10.61 20.97
CA THR A 239 0.10 -11.50 21.62
C THR A 239 -1.31 -11.28 21.09
N THR A 240 -1.74 -10.00 20.96
CA THR A 240 -3.04 -9.66 20.37
C THR A 240 -3.14 -10.17 18.94
N ALA A 241 -2.11 -9.97 18.10
CA ALA A 241 -2.12 -10.45 16.72
C ALA A 241 -2.21 -11.98 16.62
N LYS A 242 -1.48 -12.71 17.47
CA LYS A 242 -1.58 -14.18 17.55
C LYS A 242 -2.98 -14.64 17.97
N LEU A 243 -3.57 -13.97 18.96
CA LEU A 243 -4.93 -14.30 19.44
C LEU A 243 -5.98 -14.04 18.35
N GLU A 244 -5.91 -12.90 17.66
CA GLU A 244 -6.80 -12.58 16.54
C GLU A 244 -6.65 -13.59 15.40
N GLN A 245 -5.43 -14.01 15.08
CA GLN A 245 -5.18 -15.03 14.07
C GLN A 245 -5.80 -16.38 14.47
N MET A 246 -5.59 -16.83 15.71
CA MET A 246 -6.20 -18.07 16.22
C MET A 246 -7.73 -18.00 16.17
N GLN A 247 -8.34 -16.87 16.55
CA GLN A 247 -9.79 -16.68 16.44
C GLN A 247 -10.30 -16.74 15.00
N VAL A 248 -9.52 -16.20 14.04
CA VAL A 248 -9.86 -16.28 12.61
C VAL A 248 -9.75 -17.72 12.11
N GLU A 249 -8.72 -18.46 12.48
CA GLU A 249 -8.52 -19.86 12.11
C GLU A 249 -9.58 -20.77 12.74
N GLU A 250 -9.93 -20.54 14.01
CA GLU A 250 -11.01 -21.22 14.70
C GLU A 250 -12.35 -20.98 14.00
N LYS A 251 -12.69 -19.72 13.66
CA LYS A 251 -13.91 -19.40 12.90
C LYS A 251 -13.95 -20.08 11.53
N LYS A 252 -12.82 -20.15 10.81
CA LYS A 252 -12.74 -20.90 9.54
C LYS A 252 -12.97 -22.39 9.75
N SER A 253 -12.37 -22.96 10.79
CA SER A 253 -12.52 -24.37 11.13
C SER A 253 -13.98 -24.70 11.49
N GLN A 254 -14.58 -23.91 12.39
CA GLN A 254 -15.98 -24.06 12.79
C GLN A 254 -16.92 -23.97 11.58
N ARG A 255 -16.72 -23.00 10.67
CA ARG A 255 -17.52 -22.87 9.45
C ARG A 255 -17.36 -24.05 8.51
N LEU A 256 -16.12 -24.53 8.36
CA LEU A 256 -15.84 -25.72 7.56
C LEU A 256 -16.65 -26.91 8.10
N LEU A 257 -16.53 -27.22 9.40
CA LEU A 257 -17.25 -28.32 10.05
C LEU A 257 -18.76 -28.17 9.89
N GLN A 258 -19.30 -26.98 10.19
CA GLN A 258 -20.74 -26.68 10.09
C GLN A 258 -21.30 -27.00 8.69
N HIS A 259 -20.55 -26.67 7.63
CA HIS A 259 -21.01 -26.84 6.25
C HIS A 259 -20.49 -28.10 5.57
N THR A 260 -19.79 -28.99 6.27
CA THR A 260 -19.34 -30.27 5.71
C THR A 260 -19.73 -31.51 6.51
N GLU A 261 -20.04 -31.40 7.81
CA GLU A 261 -20.31 -32.56 8.70
C GLU A 261 -21.80 -32.91 8.85
N SER A 262 -22.68 -32.34 8.04
CA SER A 262 -24.12 -32.57 8.16
C SER A 262 -24.52 -33.99 7.68
N GLY A 263 -24.59 -34.96 8.60
CA GLY A 263 -25.31 -36.22 8.36
C GLY A 263 -24.50 -37.53 8.31
N GLY A 264 -23.31 -37.58 8.92
CA GLY A 264 -22.60 -38.86 9.19
C GLY A 264 -21.82 -39.47 8.01
N ARG A 265 -21.75 -38.79 6.86
CA ARG A 265 -20.79 -39.07 5.77
C ARG A 265 -20.18 -37.76 5.27
N ASP A 266 -18.87 -37.79 4.98
CA ASP A 266 -18.05 -36.67 4.51
C ASP A 266 -18.37 -36.21 3.07
N SER A 267 -19.61 -36.37 2.59
CA SER A 267 -19.99 -36.13 1.18
C SER A 267 -19.81 -34.68 0.75
N LEU A 268 -20.18 -33.71 1.59
CA LEU A 268 -19.92 -32.30 1.29
C LEU A 268 -18.43 -31.96 1.38
N PHE A 269 -17.67 -32.60 2.26
CA PHE A 269 -16.22 -32.43 2.33
C PHE A 269 -15.53 -32.96 1.06
N GLU A 270 -15.94 -34.12 0.57
CA GLU A 270 -15.48 -34.65 -0.71
C GLU A 270 -15.81 -33.70 -1.87
N LEU A 271 -17.04 -33.16 -1.92
CA LEU A 271 -17.45 -32.17 -2.92
C LEU A 271 -16.63 -30.87 -2.84
N LEU A 272 -16.30 -30.41 -1.63
CA LEU A 272 -15.46 -29.24 -1.38
C LEU A 272 -14.05 -29.41 -1.97
N MET A 273 -13.52 -30.63 -1.90
CA MET A 273 -12.16 -30.97 -2.36
C MET A 273 -12.12 -31.44 -3.81
N ARG A 274 -13.26 -31.77 -4.40
CA ARG A 274 -13.41 -32.27 -5.78
C ARG A 274 -12.98 -31.25 -6.82
N LYS A 275 -12.09 -31.67 -7.73
CA LYS A 275 -11.60 -30.87 -8.87
C LYS A 275 -12.11 -31.35 -10.23
N THR A 276 -12.60 -32.59 -10.31
CA THR A 276 -13.03 -33.25 -11.55
C THR A 276 -14.37 -32.73 -12.07
N GLY A 277 -15.18 -32.13 -11.21
CA GLY A 277 -16.53 -31.66 -11.52
C GLY A 277 -17.60 -32.76 -11.52
N TYR A 278 -17.25 -34.01 -11.20
CA TYR A 278 -18.19 -35.13 -11.10
C TYR A 278 -17.75 -36.13 -10.03
N PRO A 279 -18.66 -36.86 -9.36
CA PRO A 279 -18.31 -37.81 -8.31
C PRO A 279 -17.68 -39.08 -8.91
N PRO A 280 -16.67 -39.70 -8.26
CA PRO A 280 -16.06 -40.94 -8.74
C PRO A 280 -17.05 -42.08 -8.94
N SER A 281 -18.12 -42.14 -8.13
CA SER A 281 -19.19 -43.13 -8.24
C SER A 281 -19.93 -43.11 -9.59
N LEU A 282 -19.83 -42.02 -10.35
CA LEU A 282 -20.42 -41.92 -11.69
C LEU A 282 -19.66 -42.74 -12.75
N LEU A 283 -18.40 -43.13 -12.51
CA LEU A 283 -17.59 -43.91 -13.45
C LEU A 283 -17.79 -45.43 -13.32
N SER A 284 -18.45 -45.90 -12.26
CA SER A 284 -18.84 -47.31 -12.11
C SER A 284 -20.25 -47.46 -11.50
N PRO A 285 -21.29 -46.91 -12.14
CA PRO A 285 -22.62 -46.88 -11.56
C PRO A 285 -23.38 -48.17 -11.89
N GLU A 286 -23.55 -49.08 -10.91
CA GLU A 286 -24.58 -50.13 -11.01
C GLU A 286 -25.97 -49.50 -10.98
N ARG A 287 -26.19 -48.62 -9.99
CA ARG A 287 -27.34 -47.71 -9.85
C ARG A 287 -26.91 -46.44 -9.11
N GLY A 288 -27.46 -45.30 -9.49
CA GLY A 288 -27.20 -44.05 -8.78
C GLY A 288 -28.04 -42.90 -9.28
N ARG A 289 -28.27 -41.91 -8.42
CA ARG A 289 -28.97 -40.67 -8.77
C ARG A 289 -28.02 -39.49 -8.65
N PHE A 290 -28.08 -38.60 -9.62
CA PHE A 290 -27.19 -37.46 -9.75
C PHE A 290 -27.94 -36.20 -10.15
N TYR A 291 -27.42 -35.05 -9.72
CA TYR A 291 -27.94 -33.73 -10.05
C TYR A 291 -26.84 -32.84 -10.59
N ILE A 292 -27.25 -31.72 -11.18
CA ILE A 292 -26.37 -30.76 -11.82
C ILE A 292 -26.46 -29.43 -11.05
N VAL A 293 -25.30 -28.86 -10.71
CA VAL A 293 -25.18 -27.60 -9.96
C VAL A 293 -24.29 -26.62 -10.75
N PRO A 294 -24.63 -25.32 -10.82
CA PRO A 294 -23.78 -24.35 -11.51
C PRO A 294 -22.39 -24.27 -10.89
N GLN A 295 -21.34 -24.37 -11.71
CA GLN A 295 -19.95 -24.30 -11.24
C GLN A 295 -19.64 -22.94 -10.60
N SER A 296 -20.23 -21.86 -11.12
CA SER A 296 -20.11 -20.52 -10.55
C SER A 296 -20.64 -20.45 -9.12
N TRP A 297 -21.74 -21.13 -8.85
CA TRP A 297 -22.33 -21.22 -7.51
C TRP A 297 -21.44 -22.06 -6.58
N LEU A 298 -21.01 -23.24 -7.02
CA LEU A 298 -20.11 -24.08 -6.21
C LEU A 298 -18.79 -23.39 -5.90
N LYS A 299 -18.23 -22.59 -6.82
CA LYS A 299 -17.04 -21.77 -6.54
C LYS A 299 -17.28 -20.78 -5.39
N ARG A 300 -18.42 -20.09 -5.37
CA ARG A 300 -18.80 -19.19 -4.27
C ARG A 300 -19.01 -19.97 -2.97
N TRP A 301 -19.69 -21.11 -3.03
CA TRP A 301 -19.89 -21.96 -1.86
C TRP A 301 -18.55 -22.43 -1.27
N ARG A 302 -17.62 -22.92 -2.09
CA ARG A 302 -16.26 -23.32 -1.64
C ARG A 302 -15.48 -22.16 -1.03
N GLN A 303 -15.64 -20.95 -1.55
CA GLN A 303 -15.03 -19.74 -0.98
C GLN A 303 -15.66 -19.37 0.37
N TYR A 304 -16.99 -19.40 0.44
CA TYR A 304 -17.75 -19.14 1.66
C TYR A 304 -17.33 -20.08 2.79
N VAL A 305 -17.30 -21.40 2.54
CA VAL A 305 -16.92 -22.44 3.50
C VAL A 305 -15.48 -22.29 4.01
N LYS A 306 -14.55 -21.83 3.16
CA LYS A 306 -13.12 -21.66 3.50
C LYS A 306 -12.74 -20.27 4.02
N SER A 307 -13.70 -19.35 4.10
CA SER A 307 -13.44 -17.95 4.48
C SER A 307 -14.07 -17.60 5.82
N VAL A 308 -13.72 -16.43 6.33
CA VAL A 308 -14.41 -15.77 7.46
C VAL A 308 -15.40 -14.70 6.98
N VAL A 309 -15.56 -14.53 5.67
CA VAL A 309 -16.43 -13.50 5.09
C VAL A 309 -17.84 -14.06 5.01
N ASP A 310 -18.83 -13.35 5.54
CA ASP A 310 -20.23 -13.81 5.60
C ASP A 310 -20.99 -13.66 4.27
N GLU A 311 -20.29 -13.78 3.15
CA GLU A 311 -20.87 -13.70 1.82
C GLU A 311 -21.40 -15.08 1.41
N LEU A 312 -22.69 -15.30 1.63
CA LEU A 312 -23.38 -16.53 1.25
C LEU A 312 -23.38 -16.71 -0.28
N PRO A 313 -23.29 -17.95 -0.79
CA PRO A 313 -23.35 -18.21 -2.23
C PRO A 313 -24.71 -17.87 -2.86
N GLY A 314 -25.76 -17.69 -2.04
CA GLY A 314 -27.15 -17.52 -2.47
C GLY A 314 -27.82 -18.87 -2.79
N PRO A 315 -29.05 -18.85 -3.31
CA PRO A 315 -29.75 -20.08 -3.72
C PRO A 315 -29.10 -20.72 -4.96
N ILE A 316 -29.30 -22.03 -5.11
CA ILE A 316 -28.88 -22.78 -6.30
C ILE A 316 -29.86 -22.45 -7.45
N LEU A 317 -29.38 -21.74 -8.46
CA LEU A 317 -30.18 -21.28 -9.59
C LEU A 317 -29.90 -22.10 -10.85
N ASN A 318 -30.79 -23.04 -11.14
CA ASN A 318 -30.78 -23.85 -12.36
C ASN A 318 -31.82 -23.38 -13.39
N GLY A 319 -32.55 -22.28 -13.15
CA GLY A 319 -33.57 -21.78 -14.07
C GLY A 319 -33.10 -21.52 -15.50
N ALA A 320 -31.80 -21.22 -15.69
CA ALA A 320 -31.19 -21.08 -17.02
C ALA A 320 -31.21 -22.38 -17.85
N LEU A 321 -31.31 -23.54 -17.20
CA LEU A 321 -31.45 -24.84 -17.87
C LEU A 321 -32.87 -25.10 -18.35
N LEU A 322 -33.86 -24.30 -17.96
CA LEU A 322 -35.23 -24.49 -18.46
C LEU A 322 -35.42 -23.76 -19.78
N CYS A 323 -35.78 -24.48 -20.83
CA CYS A 323 -36.10 -23.83 -22.09
C CYS A 323 -37.35 -22.94 -21.92
N SER A 324 -37.24 -21.69 -22.37
CA SER A 324 -38.30 -20.68 -22.20
C SER A 324 -39.63 -21.08 -22.84
N ARG A 325 -39.56 -21.81 -23.97
CA ARG A 325 -40.73 -22.23 -24.75
C ARG A 325 -41.40 -23.49 -24.22
N HIS A 326 -40.65 -24.56 -23.95
CA HIS A 326 -41.23 -25.86 -23.61
C HIS A 326 -41.19 -26.17 -22.11
N ARG A 327 -40.55 -25.32 -21.29
CA ARG A 327 -40.37 -25.51 -19.84
C ARG A 327 -39.75 -26.88 -19.49
N LYS A 328 -38.96 -27.43 -20.41
CA LYS A 328 -38.21 -28.68 -20.27
C LYS A 328 -36.73 -28.35 -20.01
N PRO A 329 -36.01 -29.18 -19.25
CA PRO A 329 -34.59 -28.96 -19.03
C PRO A 329 -33.82 -29.13 -20.34
N VAL A 330 -32.84 -28.28 -20.57
CA VAL A 330 -31.82 -28.39 -21.60
C VAL A 330 -30.58 -28.95 -20.92
N VAL A 331 -30.01 -30.01 -21.50
CA VAL A 331 -28.80 -30.62 -20.93
C VAL A 331 -27.59 -29.77 -21.33
N PRO A 332 -26.74 -29.34 -20.39
CA PRO A 332 -25.52 -28.61 -20.72
C PRO A 332 -24.63 -29.42 -21.66
N ASN A 333 -24.04 -28.78 -22.67
CA ASN A 333 -23.27 -29.48 -23.71
C ASN A 333 -22.08 -30.26 -23.14
N ALA A 334 -21.34 -29.67 -22.19
CA ALA A 334 -20.20 -30.33 -21.56
C ALA A 334 -20.61 -31.58 -20.75
N ILE A 335 -21.80 -31.55 -20.14
CA ILE A 335 -22.37 -32.69 -19.42
C ILE A 335 -22.80 -33.77 -20.41
N ALA A 336 -23.51 -33.40 -21.48
CA ALA A 336 -23.94 -34.34 -22.52
C ALA A 336 -22.75 -35.06 -23.15
N LEU A 337 -21.71 -34.32 -23.57
CA LEU A 337 -20.50 -34.89 -24.17
C LEU A 337 -19.77 -35.84 -23.21
N PHE A 338 -19.67 -35.47 -21.93
CA PHE A 338 -19.07 -36.34 -20.92
C PHE A 338 -19.87 -37.63 -20.73
N LEU A 339 -21.18 -37.52 -20.57
CA LEU A 339 -22.08 -38.66 -20.35
C LEU A 339 -22.16 -39.61 -21.55
N MET A 340 -21.94 -39.10 -22.77
CA MET A 340 -21.83 -39.92 -24.00
C MET A 340 -20.44 -40.54 -24.18
N GLY A 341 -19.48 -40.26 -23.29
CA GLY A 341 -18.08 -40.71 -23.42
C GLY A 341 -17.26 -39.96 -24.48
N ALA A 342 -17.80 -38.89 -25.05
CA ALA A 342 -17.11 -38.04 -26.03
C ALA A 342 -16.14 -37.03 -25.37
N SER A 343 -16.25 -36.83 -24.06
CA SER A 343 -15.36 -35.98 -23.26
C SER A 343 -14.97 -36.68 -21.95
N THR A 344 -13.76 -36.42 -21.46
CA THR A 344 -13.28 -36.89 -20.15
C THR A 344 -13.57 -35.89 -19.02
N SER A 345 -14.13 -34.71 -19.33
CA SER A 345 -14.40 -33.66 -18.35
C SER A 345 -15.70 -32.89 -18.63
N VAL A 346 -16.48 -32.70 -17.57
CA VAL A 346 -17.67 -31.83 -17.53
C VAL A 346 -17.34 -30.34 -17.41
N LEU A 347 -16.06 -30.01 -17.15
CA LEU A 347 -15.58 -28.63 -16.95
C LEU A 347 -14.85 -28.08 -18.19
N SER A 348 -14.93 -28.80 -19.31
CA SER A 348 -14.33 -28.39 -20.57
C SER A 348 -15.16 -27.29 -21.23
N THR A 349 -14.48 -26.24 -21.69
CA THR A 349 -15.09 -25.18 -22.51
C THR A 349 -14.84 -25.50 -23.98
N ILE A 350 -15.87 -25.39 -24.82
CA ILE A 350 -15.74 -25.53 -26.26
C ILE A 350 -15.18 -24.19 -26.82
N PRO A 351 -14.05 -24.21 -27.54
CA PRO A 351 -13.49 -23.00 -28.13
C PRO A 351 -14.52 -22.27 -28.99
N GLY A 352 -14.69 -20.97 -28.75
CA GLY A 352 -15.60 -20.12 -29.52
C GLY A 352 -17.03 -20.04 -28.98
N ILE A 353 -17.41 -20.84 -27.98
CA ILE A 353 -18.73 -20.80 -27.35
C ILE A 353 -18.60 -20.54 -25.85
N THR A 354 -19.30 -19.53 -25.35
CA THR A 354 -19.42 -19.24 -23.90
C THR A 354 -20.75 -19.75 -23.38
N TYR A 355 -20.72 -20.84 -22.63
CA TYR A 355 -21.85 -21.36 -21.86
C TYR A 355 -21.47 -21.45 -20.37
N ALA A 356 -22.49 -21.48 -19.51
CA ALA A 356 -22.30 -21.68 -18.08
C ALA A 356 -21.82 -23.13 -17.83
N LEU A 357 -20.79 -23.30 -17.01
CA LEU A 357 -20.31 -24.63 -16.63
C LEU A 357 -21.10 -25.15 -15.43
N TYR A 358 -21.26 -26.45 -15.39
CA TYR A 358 -21.93 -27.16 -14.32
C TYR A 358 -21.08 -28.33 -13.82
N GLU A 359 -21.31 -28.72 -12.57
CA GLU A 359 -20.74 -29.90 -11.95
C GLU A 359 -21.85 -30.89 -11.61
N ILE A 360 -21.51 -32.18 -11.65
CA ILE A 360 -22.39 -33.27 -11.24
C ILE A 360 -22.17 -33.54 -9.75
N VAL A 361 -23.27 -33.69 -9.01
CA VAL A 361 -23.28 -34.04 -7.58
C VAL A 361 -24.11 -35.30 -7.35
N THR A 362 -23.82 -36.03 -6.29
CA THR A 362 -24.61 -37.21 -5.90
C THR A 362 -25.96 -36.79 -5.29
N ASP A 363 -26.90 -37.73 -5.17
CA ASP A 363 -28.16 -37.53 -4.46
C ASP A 363 -27.96 -37.01 -3.03
N THR A 364 -27.04 -37.63 -2.29
CA THR A 364 -26.72 -37.23 -0.91
C THR A 364 -26.15 -35.80 -0.83
N GLU A 365 -25.27 -35.44 -1.76
CA GLU A 365 -24.70 -34.09 -1.82
C GLU A 365 -25.76 -33.06 -2.19
N TRP A 366 -26.64 -33.40 -3.15
CA TRP A 366 -27.73 -32.53 -3.58
C TRP A 366 -28.68 -32.23 -2.43
N ASP A 367 -29.14 -33.26 -1.71
CA ASP A 367 -30.08 -33.08 -0.59
C ASP A 367 -29.47 -32.17 0.48
N GLN A 368 -28.21 -32.42 0.88
CA GLN A 368 -27.50 -31.60 1.86
C GLN A 368 -27.34 -30.13 1.41
N LEU A 369 -27.03 -29.90 0.14
CA LEU A 369 -26.90 -28.54 -0.42
C LEU A 369 -28.26 -27.83 -0.50
N GLN A 370 -29.30 -28.53 -0.96
CA GLN A 370 -30.65 -27.98 -1.10
C GLN A 370 -31.24 -27.61 0.26
N ASP A 371 -31.06 -28.47 1.27
CA ASP A 371 -31.53 -28.22 2.64
C ASP A 371 -30.87 -26.97 3.25
N SER A 372 -29.60 -26.73 2.90
CA SER A 372 -28.80 -25.63 3.47
C SER A 372 -28.97 -24.29 2.74
N PHE A 373 -29.16 -24.31 1.42
CA PHE A 373 -29.08 -23.08 0.59
C PHE A 373 -30.31 -22.82 -0.28
N CYS A 374 -31.30 -23.73 -0.30
CA CYS A 374 -32.44 -23.72 -1.20
C CYS A 374 -32.03 -23.83 -2.69
N ALA A 375 -32.83 -24.56 -3.46
CA ALA A 375 -32.67 -24.69 -4.90
C ALA A 375 -33.96 -24.26 -5.61
N GLU A 376 -33.82 -23.49 -6.69
CA GLU A 376 -34.96 -23.08 -7.52
C GLU A 376 -35.56 -24.30 -8.24
N VAL A 377 -34.72 -25.03 -8.97
CA VAL A 377 -35.11 -26.18 -9.80
C VAL A 377 -34.05 -27.28 -9.68
N ALA A 378 -34.48 -28.51 -9.43
CA ALA A 378 -33.63 -29.69 -9.49
C ALA A 378 -33.55 -30.21 -10.94
N VAL A 379 -32.34 -30.31 -11.49
CA VAL A 379 -32.08 -30.95 -12.79
C VAL A 379 -31.14 -32.11 -12.54
N GLY A 380 -31.61 -33.32 -12.86
CA GLY A 380 -30.87 -34.55 -12.55
C GLY A 380 -31.30 -35.74 -13.40
N PHE A 381 -30.52 -36.81 -13.27
CA PHE A 381 -30.69 -38.06 -13.99
C PHE A 381 -30.38 -39.23 -13.07
N ASP A 382 -31.00 -40.37 -13.38
CA ASP A 382 -30.70 -41.65 -12.77
C ASP A 382 -29.80 -42.45 -13.71
N VAL A 383 -28.92 -43.27 -13.15
CA VAL A 383 -28.17 -44.28 -13.88
C VAL A 383 -28.69 -45.64 -13.46
N VAL A 384 -29.17 -46.42 -14.43
CA VAL A 384 -29.75 -47.75 -14.22
C VAL A 384 -29.00 -48.73 -15.12
N CYS A 385 -28.18 -49.60 -14.52
CA CYS A 385 -27.38 -50.58 -15.26
C CYS A 385 -26.54 -49.93 -16.38
N GLY A 386 -25.85 -48.83 -16.06
CA GLY A 386 -25.06 -48.04 -17.02
C GLY A 386 -25.87 -47.16 -17.98
N THR A 387 -27.20 -47.24 -17.98
CA THR A 387 -28.07 -46.41 -18.84
C THR A 387 -28.49 -45.13 -18.13
N ILE A 388 -28.36 -43.99 -18.80
CA ILE A 388 -28.73 -42.67 -18.27
C ILE A 388 -30.20 -42.38 -18.56
N VAL A 389 -30.97 -42.09 -17.51
CA VAL A 389 -32.40 -41.79 -17.58
C VAL A 389 -32.66 -40.42 -16.95
N TRP A 390 -32.98 -39.42 -17.76
CA TRP A 390 -33.33 -38.09 -17.27
C TRP A 390 -34.68 -38.10 -16.56
N ARG A 391 -34.75 -37.51 -15.35
CA ARG A 391 -35.99 -37.49 -14.56
C ARG A 391 -37.10 -36.66 -15.21
N THR A 392 -36.72 -35.61 -15.92
CA THR A 392 -37.61 -34.85 -16.80
C THR A 392 -37.07 -34.93 -18.21
N LEU A 393 -37.93 -35.31 -19.17
CA LEU A 393 -37.52 -35.44 -20.57
C LEU A 393 -36.87 -34.14 -21.07
N PRO A 394 -35.60 -34.17 -21.50
CA PRO A 394 -34.92 -32.98 -21.97
C PRO A 394 -35.56 -32.39 -23.22
N CYS A 395 -35.44 -31.09 -23.37
CA CYS A 395 -35.85 -30.39 -24.58
C CYS A 395 -34.98 -30.84 -25.76
N GLN A 396 -35.59 -31.49 -26.76
CA GLN A 396 -34.88 -31.97 -27.95
C GLN A 396 -34.75 -30.89 -29.05
N VAL A 397 -35.39 -29.73 -28.85
CA VAL A 397 -35.54 -28.68 -29.88
C VAL A 397 -34.73 -27.43 -29.56
N CYS A 398 -34.43 -27.19 -28.28
CA CYS A 398 -33.76 -25.97 -27.84
C CYS A 398 -32.35 -26.29 -27.39
N GLU A 399 -31.41 -25.45 -27.79
CA GLU A 399 -30.02 -25.51 -27.37
C GLU A 399 -29.79 -24.73 -26.07
N GLU A 400 -28.65 -25.00 -25.45
CA GLU A 400 -28.21 -24.33 -24.23
C GLU A 400 -28.08 -22.81 -24.46
N PRO A 401 -28.58 -21.96 -23.54
CA PRO A 401 -28.42 -20.52 -23.67
C PRO A 401 -26.93 -20.15 -23.66
N THR A 402 -26.47 -19.47 -24.72
CA THR A 402 -25.11 -18.92 -24.78
C THR A 402 -25.05 -17.58 -24.07
N GLU A 403 -24.06 -17.39 -23.21
CA GLU A 403 -23.82 -16.09 -22.59
C GLU A 403 -23.29 -15.12 -23.65
N SER A 404 -24.09 -14.11 -24.00
CA SER A 404 -23.63 -13.01 -24.83
C SER A 404 -22.61 -12.20 -24.04
N ARG A 405 -21.35 -12.16 -24.50
CA ARG A 405 -20.32 -11.30 -23.89
C ARG A 405 -20.85 -9.87 -23.74
N PRO A 406 -20.83 -9.26 -22.54
CA PRO A 406 -21.05 -7.84 -22.44
C PRO A 406 -19.95 -7.14 -23.24
N LYS A 407 -20.35 -6.35 -24.25
CA LYS A 407 -19.42 -5.43 -24.94
C LYS A 407 -18.74 -4.59 -23.85
N LYS A 408 -17.42 -4.69 -23.73
CA LYS A 408 -16.61 -3.80 -22.88
C LYS A 408 -16.90 -2.36 -23.31
N ALA A 409 -17.82 -1.69 -22.62
CA ALA A 409 -17.99 -0.26 -22.73
C ALA A 409 -16.72 0.35 -22.16
N ASN A 410 -15.84 0.81 -23.06
CA ASN A 410 -14.63 1.54 -22.74
C ASN A 410 -15.04 2.92 -22.17
N ARG A 411 -15.39 2.95 -20.88
CA ARG A 411 -15.81 4.19 -20.20
C ARG A 411 -14.58 4.89 -19.65
N ASN A 412 -13.79 5.46 -20.57
CA ASN A 412 -12.77 6.43 -20.23
C ASN A 412 -13.48 7.78 -19.97
N SER A 413 -14.07 7.94 -18.79
CA SER A 413 -14.67 9.20 -18.35
C SER A 413 -13.72 9.90 -17.38
N ASN A 414 -12.84 10.71 -17.96
CA ASN A 414 -12.18 11.81 -17.29
C ASN A 414 -13.25 12.69 -16.61
N ASN A 415 -13.27 12.75 -15.28
CA ASN A 415 -14.09 13.74 -14.58
C ASN A 415 -13.27 14.42 -13.49
N ASN A 416 -12.79 15.62 -13.86
CA ASN A 416 -12.41 16.69 -12.97
C ASN A 416 -13.54 16.97 -11.97
N ARG A 417 -13.37 16.60 -10.70
CA ARG A 417 -14.16 17.17 -9.60
C ARG A 417 -13.43 18.39 -9.05
N ARG A 418 -13.80 19.56 -9.58
CA ARG A 418 -13.68 20.83 -8.88
C ARG A 418 -14.70 20.83 -7.74
N THR A 419 -14.19 20.98 -6.53
CA THR A 419 -14.94 21.37 -5.34
C THR A 419 -15.46 22.79 -5.51
N ALA A 420 -16.78 22.97 -5.37
CA ALA A 420 -17.39 24.26 -5.13
C ALA A 420 -18.35 24.10 -3.95
N HIS A 421 -18.03 24.85 -2.89
CA HIS A 421 -18.84 25.05 -1.71
C HIS A 421 -20.23 25.58 -2.05
N THR A 422 -21.24 25.14 -1.30
CA THR A 422 -22.37 25.99 -0.89
C THR A 422 -23.06 25.36 0.31
N THR A 423 -22.90 26.03 1.45
CA THR A 423 -23.64 25.82 2.70
C THR A 423 -25.03 26.44 2.55
N PRO A 424 -26.12 25.83 3.03
CA PRO A 424 -27.31 26.57 3.40
C PRO A 424 -27.32 26.82 4.91
N ALA A 425 -27.51 28.08 5.26
CA ALA A 425 -27.79 28.54 6.60
C ALA A 425 -29.17 28.03 7.04
N ILE A 426 -29.24 27.45 8.24
CA ILE A 426 -30.49 27.21 8.96
C ILE A 426 -30.69 28.41 9.90
N ARG A 427 -31.78 29.13 9.68
CA ARG A 427 -32.42 30.04 10.65
C ARG A 427 -33.93 29.84 10.55
N LEU A 428 -34.45 28.95 11.38
CA LEU A 428 -35.48 29.15 12.42
C LEU A 428 -35.95 27.78 12.90
#